data_AF-A0AA43RS83-F1
#
_entry.id   AF-A0AA43RS83-F1
#
_cell.length_a   1.000
_cell.length_b   1.000
_cell.length_c   1.000
_cell.angle_alpha   90.00
_cell.angle_beta   90.00
_cell.angle_gamma   90.00
#
_symmetry.space_group_name_H-M   'P 1'
#
loop_
_entity.id
_entity.type
_entity.pdbx_description
1 polymer ?
#
loop_
_entity_poly.entity_id
_entity_poly.type
_entity_poly.pdbx_seq_one_letter_code
_entity_poly.pdbx_strand_id
1 'polypeptide(L)'
;MFSTEDILRLFLPSWLFDFFELEKFTQDSFRIDVYLSEKKVMPQDSPETLISHGFTDYSIVQDFPVKGKAVYLHLRRRKWMNKHTGEILSQKFDVHYDGTRLTKEFVAFLKESNRK
;
A
#
# COMPACT_ATOMS: atom_id res chain seq x y z
N MET A 1 -18.05 9.07 -16.09
CA MET A 1 -17.12 8.02 -16.58
C MET A 1 -16.33 7.57 -15.38
N PHE A 2 -16.29 6.28 -15.08
CA PHE A 2 -15.50 5.77 -13.95
C PHE A 2 -14.01 5.94 -14.24
N SER A 3 -13.26 6.39 -13.24
CA SER A 3 -11.80 6.43 -13.30
C SER A 3 -11.21 5.03 -13.12
N THR A 4 -9.96 4.85 -13.51
CA THR A 4 -9.22 3.61 -13.24
C THR A 4 -9.16 3.30 -11.74
N GLU A 5 -9.08 4.33 -10.90
CA GLU A 5 -9.07 4.17 -9.44
C GLU A 5 -10.41 3.62 -8.93
N ASP A 6 -11.54 4.10 -9.46
CA ASP A 6 -12.88 3.61 -9.08
C ASP A 6 -13.02 2.11 -9.34
N ILE A 7 -12.44 1.63 -10.44
CA ILE A 7 -12.43 0.21 -10.79
C ILE A 7 -11.53 -0.58 -9.84
N LEU A 8 -10.33 -0.08 -9.53
CA LEU A 8 -9.41 -0.78 -8.62
C LEU A 8 -9.93 -0.87 -7.19
N ARG A 9 -10.68 0.14 -6.73
CA ARG A 9 -11.37 0.14 -5.43
C ARG A 9 -12.41 -0.97 -5.27
N LEU A 10 -12.84 -1.61 -6.37
CA LEU A 10 -13.75 -2.76 -6.31
C LEU A 10 -13.05 -4.06 -5.92
N PHE A 11 -11.74 -4.17 -6.11
CA PHE A 11 -11.00 -5.43 -5.96
C PHE A 11 -9.82 -5.36 -4.99
N LEU A 12 -9.28 -4.16 -4.78
CA LEU A 12 -8.18 -3.92 -3.85
C LEU A 12 -8.71 -3.44 -2.49
N PRO A 13 -7.90 -3.53 -1.42
CA PRO A 13 -8.36 -3.18 -0.09
C PRO A 13 -8.75 -1.71 -0.02
N SER A 14 -9.89 -1.44 0.61
CA SER A 14 -10.49 -0.09 0.65
C SER A 14 -9.54 0.96 1.25
N TRP A 15 -8.86 0.60 2.35
CA TRP A 15 -7.91 1.46 3.07
C TRP A 15 -6.72 1.90 2.22
N LEU A 16 -6.37 1.14 1.18
CA LEU A 16 -5.16 1.36 0.39
C LEU A 16 -5.14 2.78 -0.20
N PHE A 17 -6.28 3.22 -0.74
CA PHE A 17 -6.37 4.49 -1.43
C PHE A 17 -6.52 5.69 -0.50
N ASP A 18 -6.71 5.48 0.80
CA ASP A 18 -6.69 6.58 1.77
C ASP A 18 -5.26 7.07 2.00
N PHE A 19 -4.30 6.16 1.95
CA PHE A 19 -2.89 6.44 2.25
C PHE A 19 -1.97 6.39 1.02
N PHE A 20 -2.35 5.67 -0.03
CA PHE A 20 -1.50 5.43 -1.19
C PHE A 20 -2.10 5.96 -2.50
N GLU A 21 -1.22 6.37 -3.41
CA GLU A 21 -1.52 6.74 -4.79
C GLU A 21 -0.99 5.66 -5.75
N LEU A 22 -1.79 5.34 -6.77
CA LEU A 22 -1.41 4.37 -7.80
C LEU A 22 -0.33 4.97 -8.70
N GLU A 23 0.77 4.25 -8.89
CA GLU A 23 1.82 4.65 -9.83
C GLU A 23 1.67 3.93 -11.16
N LYS A 24 1.56 2.61 -11.11
CA LYS A 24 1.47 1.73 -12.28
C LYS A 24 0.99 0.35 -11.88
N PHE A 25 0.63 -0.44 -12.87
CA PHE A 25 0.45 -1.88 -12.72
C PHE A 25 1.11 -2.62 -13.87
N THR A 26 1.51 -3.87 -13.63
CA THR A 26 1.99 -4.80 -14.64
C THR A 26 1.28 -6.13 -14.46
N GLN A 27 1.19 -6.93 -15.52
CA GLN A 27 0.63 -8.27 -15.43
C GLN A 27 1.35 -9.24 -16.36
N ASP A 28 1.35 -10.51 -15.97
CA ASP A 28 1.71 -11.65 -16.81
C ASP A 28 0.59 -12.70 -16.76
N SER A 29 0.87 -13.92 -17.19
CA SER A 29 -0.11 -15.01 -17.21
C SER A 29 -0.55 -15.48 -15.82
N PHE A 30 0.28 -15.27 -14.79
CA PHE A 30 0.11 -15.85 -13.46
C PHE A 30 -0.09 -14.80 -12.36
N ARG A 31 0.34 -13.56 -12.56
CA ARG A 31 0.23 -12.51 -11.56
C ARG A 31 -0.06 -11.11 -12.10
N ILE A 32 -0.53 -10.28 -11.19
CA ILE A 32 -0.74 -8.84 -11.35
C ILE A 32 0.08 -8.16 -10.25
N ASP A 33 0.92 -7.21 -10.64
CA ASP A 33 1.72 -6.40 -9.72
C ASP A 33 1.21 -4.96 -9.78
N VAL A 34 0.77 -4.43 -8.63
CA VAL A 34 0.25 -3.07 -8.48
C VAL A 34 1.24 -2.26 -7.65
N TYR A 35 1.74 -1.15 -8.18
CA TYR A 35 2.75 -0.32 -7.53
C TYR A 35 2.11 0.95 -7.01
N LEU A 36 2.30 1.21 -5.71
CA LEU A 36 1.72 2.37 -5.03
C LEU A 36 2.74 3.07 -4.14
N SER A 37 2.67 4.41 -4.11
CA SER A 37 3.41 5.25 -3.17
C SER A 37 2.51 5.87 -2.13
N GLU A 38 3.05 6.10 -0.94
CA GLU A 38 2.36 6.86 0.09
C GLU A 38 2.13 8.32 -0.35
N LYS A 39 0.87 8.74 -0.27
CA LYS A 39 0.41 10.09 -0.56
C LYS A 39 1.20 11.11 0.26
N LYS A 40 1.35 12.31 -0.28
CA LYS A 40 1.98 13.42 0.43
C LYS A 40 1.01 14.04 1.43
N VAL A 41 0.67 13.32 2.49
CA VAL A 41 -0.06 13.87 3.64
C VAL A 41 0.98 14.26 4.69
N MET A 42 1.17 15.56 4.91
CA MET A 42 1.96 15.98 6.06
C MET A 42 1.14 15.75 7.32
N PRO A 43 1.69 15.07 8.35
CA PRO A 43 1.06 15.03 9.67
C PRO A 43 0.76 16.48 10.11
N GLN A 44 -0.45 16.74 10.62
CA GLN A 44 -0.87 18.10 11.01
C GLN A 44 0.04 18.71 12.09
N ASP A 45 0.78 17.89 12.83
CA ASP A 45 1.75 18.29 13.85
C ASP A 45 3.21 18.21 13.37
N SER A 46 3.44 18.18 12.05
CA SER A 46 4.79 18.18 11.50
C SER A 46 5.43 19.55 11.69
N PRO A 47 6.61 19.66 12.31
CA PRO A 47 7.34 20.92 12.32
C PRO A 47 7.58 21.36 10.86
N GLU A 48 7.52 22.67 10.59
CA GLU A 48 7.74 23.31 9.27
C GLU A 48 9.08 22.93 8.59
N THR A 49 9.89 22.16 9.30
CA THR A 49 11.24 21.73 8.96
C THR A 49 11.29 20.43 8.17
N LEU A 50 10.19 19.67 8.06
CA LEU A 50 10.18 18.41 7.30
C LEU A 50 10.07 18.65 5.79
N ILE A 51 10.91 17.97 5.00
CA ILE A 51 10.82 17.95 3.53
C ILE A 51 10.79 16.54 2.98
N SER A 52 10.07 16.37 1.86
CA SER A 52 10.02 15.08 1.16
C SER A 52 11.42 14.69 0.68
N HIS A 53 11.89 13.52 1.08
CA HIS A 53 13.22 12.97 0.79
C HIS A 53 13.11 11.61 0.07
N GLY A 54 12.24 11.55 -0.93
CA GLY A 54 11.98 10.33 -1.71
C GLY A 54 11.14 9.29 -0.96
N PHE A 55 11.41 8.01 -1.24
CA PHE A 55 10.64 6.87 -0.75
C PHE A 55 11.52 5.77 -0.16
N THR A 56 10.92 4.89 0.62
CA THR A 56 11.51 3.59 1.01
C THR A 56 11.57 2.64 -0.18
N ASP A 57 12.26 1.53 0.00
CA ASP A 57 12.10 0.37 -0.89
C ASP A 57 10.66 -0.15 -0.81
N TYR A 58 10.28 -0.91 -1.85
CA TYR A 58 8.97 -1.54 -1.90
C TYR A 58 8.87 -2.68 -0.89
N SER A 59 7.83 -2.62 -0.07
CA SER A 59 7.29 -3.77 0.65
C SER A 59 6.23 -4.45 -0.22
N ILE A 60 6.21 -5.79 -0.21
CA ILE A 60 5.30 -6.57 -1.05
C ILE A 60 4.31 -7.31 -0.15
N VAL A 61 3.02 -7.11 -0.40
CA VAL A 61 1.93 -7.85 0.24
C VAL A 61 1.03 -8.44 -0.84
N GLN A 62 0.59 -9.68 -0.63
CA GLN A 62 -0.31 -10.38 -1.53
C GLN A 62 -1.76 -10.15 -1.11
N ASP A 63 -2.63 -10.00 -2.11
CA ASP A 63 -4.06 -9.75 -1.93
C ASP A 63 -4.91 -10.75 -2.73
N PHE A 64 -6.23 -10.53 -2.76
CA PHE A 64 -7.19 -11.38 -3.45
C PHE A 64 -6.77 -11.68 -4.90
N PRO A 65 -6.74 -12.96 -5.31
CA PRO A 65 -6.50 -13.32 -6.70
C PRO A 65 -7.60 -12.76 -7.62
N VAL A 66 -7.21 -12.23 -8.77
CA VAL A 66 -8.13 -11.72 -9.78
C VAL A 66 -8.05 -12.58 -11.03
N LYS A 67 -9.16 -13.22 -11.39
CA LYS A 67 -9.26 -14.13 -12.56
C LYS A 67 -8.17 -15.20 -12.60
N GLY A 68 -7.87 -15.81 -11.45
CA GLY A 68 -6.86 -16.86 -11.32
C GLY A 68 -5.41 -16.35 -11.28
N LYS A 69 -5.18 -15.04 -11.30
CA LYS A 69 -3.86 -14.44 -11.15
C LYS A 69 -3.63 -13.99 -9.71
N ALA A 70 -2.46 -14.29 -9.15
CA ALA A 70 -2.08 -13.76 -7.85
C ALA A 70 -1.88 -12.24 -7.93
N VAL A 71 -2.39 -11.49 -6.95
CA VAL A 71 -2.24 -10.03 -6.89
C VAL A 71 -1.19 -9.66 -5.85
N TYR A 72 -0.20 -8.88 -6.25
CA TYR A 72 0.86 -8.37 -5.39
C TYR A 72 0.81 -6.84 -5.36
N LEU A 73 0.67 -6.28 -4.15
CA LEU A 73 0.75 -4.86 -3.90
C LEU A 73 2.18 -4.51 -3.48
N HIS A 74 2.83 -3.71 -4.31
CA HIS A 74 4.15 -3.14 -4.07
C HIS A 74 3.95 -1.76 -3.45
N LEU A 75 4.17 -1.65 -2.14
CA LEU A 75 3.92 -0.44 -1.35
C LEU A 75 5.25 0.19 -0.92
N ARG A 76 5.46 1.46 -1.28
CA ARG A 76 6.59 2.26 -0.79
C ARG A 76 6.12 3.46 -0.01
N ARG A 77 6.86 3.82 1.04
CA ARG A 77 6.49 4.90 1.96
C ARG A 77 7.30 6.14 1.72
N ARG A 78 6.74 7.29 2.04
CA ARG A 78 7.43 8.56 1.91
C ARG A 78 8.47 8.67 3.02
N LYS A 79 9.64 9.16 2.64
CA LYS A 79 10.69 9.57 3.56
C LYS A 79 10.59 11.08 3.75
N TRP A 80 10.66 11.51 5.00
CA TRP A 80 10.67 12.91 5.39
C TRP A 80 12.01 13.20 6.05
N MET A 81 12.70 14.24 5.61
CA MET A 81 13.95 14.68 6.22
C MET A 81 13.70 15.93 7.05
N ASN A 82 14.12 15.91 8.31
CA ASN A 82 14.16 17.11 9.14
C ASN A 82 15.33 17.99 8.70
N LYS A 83 15.04 19.19 8.21
CA LYS A 83 16.05 20.15 7.73
C LYS A 83 17.11 20.53 8.77
N HIS A 84 16.79 20.48 10.06
CA HIS A 84 17.68 20.93 11.13
C HIS A 84 18.60 19.81 11.62
N THR A 85 18.06 18.59 11.79
CA THR A 85 18.82 17.45 12.32
C THR A 85 19.40 16.56 11.22
N GLY A 86 18.89 16.65 10.00
CA GLY A 86 19.20 15.72 8.90
C GLY A 86 18.57 14.34 9.05
N GLU A 87 17.76 14.13 10.09
CA GLU A 87 17.14 12.84 10.39
C GLU A 87 16.08 12.48 9.35
N ILE A 88 16.08 11.22 8.91
CA ILE A 88 15.09 10.67 7.98
C ILE A 88 14.03 9.90 8.76
N LEU A 89 12.80 10.38 8.67
CA LEU A 89 11.61 9.79 9.27
C LEU A 89 10.75 9.14 8.18
N SER A 90 10.09 8.04 8.52
CA SER A 90 9.05 7.43 7.71
C SER A 90 8.06 6.73 8.64
N GLN A 91 6.77 6.81 8.32
CA GLN A 91 5.75 6.23 9.19
C GLN A 91 5.83 4.71 9.17
N LYS A 92 5.82 4.09 10.36
CA LYS A 92 5.69 2.64 10.49
C LYS A 92 4.21 2.29 10.37
N PHE A 93 3.82 1.75 9.23
CA PHE A 93 2.51 1.16 8.98
C PHE A 93 2.65 -0.37 8.95
N ASP A 94 1.60 -1.06 9.35
CA ASP A 94 1.52 -2.52 9.21
C ASP A 94 0.58 -2.87 8.06
N VAL A 95 1.18 -3.21 6.91
CA VAL A 95 0.52 -3.43 5.62
C VAL A 95 0.02 -4.87 5.44
N HIS A 96 0.49 -5.81 6.26
CA HIS A 96 0.13 -7.22 6.18
C HIS A 96 -0.53 -7.67 7.47
N TYR A 97 -1.15 -8.84 7.46
CA TYR A 97 -1.59 -9.49 8.69
C TYR A 97 -0.38 -10.16 9.36
N ASP A 98 -0.21 -9.95 10.67
CA ASP A 98 0.90 -10.49 11.47
C ASP A 98 1.18 -11.97 11.19
N GLY A 99 2.45 -12.27 10.90
CA GLY A 99 2.91 -13.63 10.59
C GLY A 99 2.60 -14.10 9.17
N THR A 100 2.06 -13.24 8.29
CA THR A 100 1.77 -13.56 6.88
C THR A 100 2.29 -12.47 5.94
N ARG A 101 2.30 -12.76 4.63
CA ARG A 101 2.48 -11.73 3.59
C ARG A 101 1.16 -11.39 2.91
N LEU A 102 0.03 -11.57 3.58
CA LEU A 102 -1.31 -11.33 3.06
C LEU A 102 -1.88 -10.03 3.62
N THR A 103 -2.75 -9.37 2.88
CA THR A 103 -3.52 -8.22 3.40
C THR A 103 -4.40 -8.66 4.57
N LYS A 104 -4.68 -7.72 5.49
CA LYS A 104 -5.54 -7.97 6.66
C LYS A 104 -6.95 -8.39 6.24
N GLU A 105 -7.50 -7.75 5.20
CA GLU A 105 -8.80 -8.07 4.63
C GLU A 105 -8.82 -9.48 4.02
N PHE A 106 -7.78 -9.88 3.28
CA PHE A 106 -7.72 -11.22 2.70
C PHE A 106 -7.61 -12.31 3.77
N VAL A 107 -6.82 -12.10 4.83
CA VAL A 107 -6.78 -13.05 5.96
C VAL A 107 -8.12 -13.12 6.68
N ALA A 108 -8.80 -11.99 6.90
CA ALA A 108 -10.12 -11.98 7.53
C ALA A 108 -11.12 -12.81 6.72
N PHE A 109 -11.14 -12.64 5.40
CA PHE A 109 -11.98 -13.44 4.49
C PHE A 109 -11.70 -14.94 4.59
N LEU A 110 -10.42 -15.35 4.55
CA LEU A 110 -10.03 -16.76 4.68
C LEU A 110 -10.48 -17.34 6.03
N LYS A 111 -10.41 -16.57 7.12
CA LYS A 111 -10.87 -17.00 8.44
C LYS A 111 -12.38 -17.15 8.52
N GLU A 112 -13.14 -16.21 7.96
CA GLU A 112 -14.60 -16.33 7.89
C GLU A 112 -15.05 -17.53 7.06
N SER A 113 -14.40 -17.79 5.91
CA SER A 113 -14.72 -18.96 5.08
C SER A 113 -14.46 -20.31 5.78
N ASN A 114 -13.58 -20.32 6.78
CA ASN A 114 -13.26 -21.50 7.59
C ASN A 114 -14.13 -21.61 8.86
N ARG A 115 -15.00 -20.63 9.12
CA ARG A 115 -15.91 -20.64 10.26
C ARG A 115 -17.14 -21.45 9.86
N LYS A 116 -17.11 -22.74 10.19
CA LYS A 116 -18.27 -23.64 10.09
C LYS A 116 -19.37 -23.22 11.07
#